data_AF-A0A9D1TCR6-F1
#
_entry.id   AF-A0A9D1TCR6-F1
#
_cell.length_a   1.000
_cell.length_b   1.000
_cell.length_c   1.000
_cell.angle_alpha   90.00
_cell.angle_beta   90.00
_cell.angle_gamma   90.00
#
_symmetry.space_group_name_H-M   'P 1'
#
loop_
_entity.id
_entity.type
_entity.pdbx_description
1 polymer ?
#
loop_
_entity_poly.entity_id
_entity_poly.type
_entity_poly.pdbx_seq_one_letter_code
_entity_poly.pdbx_strand_id
1 'polypeptide(L)'
;MKTAIVHCNVYTGQNAWEDGLVLIEDGAIAYVGAAAPFTADEVIDAKGGICLPGLVNAHTHIAMSLMRGVGAGLPLMDWLQVIFPIEDRLTDERVYWGSMLSI
;
A
#
# COMPACT_ATOMS: atom_id res chain seq x y z
N MET A 1 15.16 13.38 8.40
CA MET A 1 15.42 12.94 7.01
C MET A 1 14.38 13.57 6.12
N LYS A 2 14.82 14.19 5.03
CA LYS A 2 13.99 14.96 4.11
C LYS A 2 14.04 14.38 2.71
N THR A 3 12.89 14.00 2.16
CA THR A 3 12.77 13.38 0.83
C THR A 3 11.88 14.24 -0.06
N ALA A 4 12.30 14.48 -1.30
CA ALA A 4 11.50 15.16 -2.31
C ALA A 4 11.11 14.18 -3.43
N ILE A 5 9.82 14.09 -3.75
CA ILE A 5 9.32 13.41 -4.94
C ILE A 5 9.01 14.48 -5.99
N VAL A 6 9.71 14.47 -7.10
CA VAL A 6 9.63 15.50 -8.17
C VAL A 6 9.08 14.92 -9.47
N HIS A 7 8.65 15.80 -10.37
CA HIS A 7 8.13 15.44 -11.69
C HIS A 7 6.99 14.43 -11.63
N CYS A 8 6.14 14.55 -10.60
CA CYS A 8 4.98 13.69 -10.42
C CYS A 8 3.69 14.45 -10.73
N ASN A 9 2.74 13.76 -11.36
CA ASN A 9 1.37 14.24 -11.43
C ASN A 9 0.69 13.96 -10.09
N VAL A 10 0.56 14.98 -9.25
CA VAL A 10 0.08 14.84 -7.87
C VAL A 10 -1.44 14.90 -7.86
N TYR A 11 -2.09 13.93 -7.22
CA TYR A 11 -3.52 13.95 -6.95
C TYR A 11 -3.80 13.66 -5.47
N THR A 12 -4.48 14.58 -4.79
CA THR A 12 -4.76 14.47 -3.34
C THR A 12 -6.16 13.94 -3.01
N GLY A 13 -7.02 13.79 -4.01
CA GLY A 13 -8.46 13.58 -3.84
C GLY A 13 -9.27 14.87 -3.99
N GLN A 14 -8.68 16.03 -3.70
CA GLN A 14 -9.32 17.35 -3.80
C GLN A 14 -8.63 18.27 -4.80
N ASN A 15 -7.30 18.19 -4.88
CA ASN A 15 -6.46 19.02 -5.76
C ASN A 15 -5.59 18.15 -6.66
N ALA A 16 -5.18 18.72 -7.80
CA ALA A 16 -4.27 18.11 -8.75
C ALA A 16 -3.22 19.11 -9.26
N TRP A 17 -1.99 18.64 -9.46
CA TRP A 17 -0.91 19.40 -10.07
C TRP A 17 -0.16 18.53 -11.07
N GLU A 18 0.04 19.04 -12.28
CA GLU A 18 0.98 18.48 -13.24
C GLU A 18 2.40 18.95 -12.89
N ASP A 19 3.40 18.09 -13.12
CA ASP A 19 4.81 18.36 -12.80
C ASP A 19 5.00 18.90 -11.37
N GLY A 20 4.38 18.22 -10.41
CA GLY A 20 4.32 18.59 -9.01
C GLY A 20 5.49 18.07 -8.16
N LEU A 21 5.47 18.55 -6.91
CA LEU A 21 6.43 18.25 -5.86
C LEU A 21 5.69 17.76 -4.61
N VAL A 22 6.18 16.66 -4.02
CA VAL A 22 5.83 16.24 -2.66
C VAL A 22 7.09 16.28 -1.81
N LEU A 23 7.06 17.03 -0.72
CA LEU A 23 8.15 17.11 0.24
C LEU A 23 7.75 16.37 1.52
N ILE A 24 8.62 15.49 1.99
CA ILE A 24 8.44 14.70 3.19
C ILE A 24 9.58 15.07 4.14
N GLU A 25 9.24 15.40 5.39
CA GLU A 25 10.20 15.71 6.45
C GLU A 25 9.82 14.89 7.69
N ASP A 26 10.77 14.07 8.15
CA ASP A 26 10.62 13.22 9.34
C ASP A 26 9.35 12.35 9.34
N GLY A 27 9.01 11.80 8.17
CA GLY A 27 7.87 10.91 7.97
C GLY A 27 6.52 11.62 7.78
N ALA A 28 6.48 12.95 7.78
CA ALA A 28 5.28 13.73 7.53
C ALA A 28 5.38 14.51 6.21
N ILE A 29 4.23 14.74 5.56
CA ILE A 29 4.16 15.60 4.38
C ILE A 29 4.36 17.06 4.81
N ALA A 30 5.46 17.67 4.38
CA ALA A 30 5.79 19.07 4.64
C ALA A 30 5.26 20.00 3.53
N TYR A 31 5.17 19.51 2.29
CA TYR A 31 4.63 20.26 1.16
C TYR A 31 4.02 19.32 0.11
N VAL A 32 2.95 19.78 -0.52
CA VAL A 32 2.35 19.15 -1.70
C VAL A 32 1.82 20.25 -2.62
N GLY A 33 2.22 20.22 -3.90
CA GLY A 33 1.79 21.24 -4.84
C GLY A 33 2.56 21.24 -6.15
N ALA A 34 2.49 22.38 -6.84
CA ALA A 34 3.32 22.64 -8.02
C ALA A 34 4.82 22.62 -7.68
N ALA A 35 5.67 22.50 -8.70
CA ALA A 35 7.11 22.63 -8.54
C ALA A 35 7.48 23.95 -7.80
N ALA A 36 8.26 23.82 -6.74
CA ALA A 36 8.73 24.92 -5.91
C ALA A 36 10.20 24.68 -5.50
N PRO A 37 10.96 25.72 -5.13
CA PRO A 37 12.29 25.54 -4.57
C PRO A 37 12.24 24.68 -3.30
N PHE A 38 13.13 23.69 -3.21
CA PHE A 38 13.20 22.79 -2.05
C PHE A 38 14.65 22.48 -1.68
N THR A 39 14.83 21.92 -0.49
CA THR A 39 16.05 21.21 -0.06
C THR A 39 15.63 19.82 0.38
N ALA A 40 16.43 18.80 0.06
CA ALA A 40 16.15 17.42 0.47
C ALA A 40 17.46 16.64 0.60
N ASP A 41 17.47 15.65 1.48
CA ASP A 41 18.56 14.67 1.64
C ASP A 41 18.49 13.63 0.51
N GLU A 42 17.28 13.32 0.04
CA GLU A 42 16.99 12.37 -1.03
C GLU A 42 16.00 12.95 -2.04
N VAL A 43 16.23 12.68 -3.33
CA VAL A 43 15.34 13.10 -4.42
C VAL A 43 14.91 11.88 -5.24
N ILE A 44 13.60 11.71 -5.37
CA ILE A 44 12.95 10.67 -6.17
C ILE A 44 12.30 11.33 -7.38
N ASP A 45 12.80 11.03 -8.57
CA ASP A 45 12.18 11.48 -9.83
C ASP A 45 11.09 10.48 -10.27
N ALA A 46 9.84 10.95 -10.27
CA ALA A 46 8.68 10.15 -10.65
C ALA A 46 8.50 10.01 -12.17
N LYS A 47 9.27 10.76 -12.98
CA LYS A 47 9.29 10.67 -14.45
C LYS A 47 7.91 10.81 -15.10
N GLY A 48 7.09 11.73 -14.59
CA GLY A 48 5.71 11.94 -15.02
C GLY A 48 4.70 10.94 -14.45
N GLY A 49 5.11 10.06 -13.54
CA GLY A 49 4.22 9.15 -12.83
C GLY A 49 3.23 9.87 -11.92
N ILE A 50 2.17 9.16 -11.50
CA ILE A 50 1.13 9.71 -10.64
C ILE A 50 1.53 9.51 -9.18
N CYS A 51 1.47 10.58 -8.37
CA CYS A 51 1.57 10.52 -6.92
C CYS A 51 0.17 10.67 -6.31
N LEU A 52 -0.27 9.67 -5.56
CA LEU A 52 -1.56 9.65 -4.87
C LEU A 52 -1.38 9.24 -3.40
N PRO A 53 -2.31 9.60 -2.50
CA PRO A 53 -2.39 9.00 -1.18
C PRO A 53 -2.36 7.47 -1.29
N GLY A 54 -1.62 6.82 -0.38
CA GLY A 54 -1.63 5.37 -0.27
C GLY A 54 -3.06 4.86 -0.09
N LEU A 55 -3.41 3.78 -0.78
CA LEU A 55 -4.74 3.18 -0.67
C LEU A 55 -4.92 2.57 0.72
N VAL A 56 -6.05 2.85 1.36
CA VAL A 56 -6.38 2.32 2.68
C VAL A 56 -7.17 1.02 2.53
N ASN A 57 -6.57 -0.10 2.94
CA ASN A 57 -7.26 -1.38 3.00
C ASN A 57 -7.98 -1.52 4.36
N ALA A 58 -9.28 -1.22 4.37
CA ALA A 58 -10.08 -1.12 5.60
C ALA A 58 -10.55 -2.46 6.18
N HIS A 59 -10.35 -3.58 5.48
CA HIS A 59 -10.81 -4.90 5.94
C HIS A 59 -9.93 -6.02 5.37
N THR A 60 -9.32 -6.81 6.26
CA THR A 60 -8.43 -7.90 5.86
C THR A 60 -8.57 -9.12 6.77
N HIS A 61 -8.35 -10.29 6.16
CA HIS A 61 -8.01 -11.53 6.84
C HIS A 61 -6.59 -11.90 6.39
N ILE A 62 -5.60 -11.20 6.94
CA ILE A 62 -4.31 -11.02 6.28
C ILE A 62 -3.53 -12.33 6.02
N ALA A 63 -3.57 -13.29 6.95
CA ALA A 63 -2.88 -14.57 6.81
C ALA A 63 -3.50 -15.48 5.72
N MET A 64 -4.75 -15.23 5.30
CA MET A 64 -5.42 -16.01 4.25
C MET A 64 -4.77 -15.84 2.88
N SER A 65 -3.84 -14.89 2.70
CA SER A 65 -2.99 -14.82 1.51
C SER A 65 -2.24 -16.12 1.23
N LEU A 66 -1.92 -16.91 2.27
CA LEU A 66 -1.31 -18.23 2.11
C LEU A 66 -2.25 -19.27 1.48
N MET A 67 -3.55 -19.00 1.48
CA MET A 67 -4.62 -19.86 0.95
C MET A 67 -5.17 -19.33 -0.37
N ARG A 68 -4.44 -18.43 -1.06
CA ARG A 68 -4.88 -17.80 -2.30
C ARG A 68 -5.29 -18.86 -3.34
N GLY A 69 -6.57 -18.85 -3.70
CA GLY A 69 -7.14 -19.76 -4.71
C GLY A 69 -7.70 -21.08 -4.16
N VAL A 70 -7.55 -21.38 -2.87
CA VAL A 70 -8.11 -22.60 -2.25
C VAL A 70 -9.65 -22.53 -2.21
N GLY A 71 -10.30 -23.61 -2.63
CA GLY A 71 -11.77 -23.74 -2.64
C GLY A 71 -12.46 -22.86 -3.69
N ALA A 72 -11.74 -22.39 -4.71
CA ALA A 72 -12.30 -21.56 -5.77
C ALA A 72 -13.49 -22.26 -6.46
N GLY A 73 -14.59 -21.52 -6.63
CA GLY A 73 -15.81 -22.00 -7.28
C GLY A 73 -16.80 -22.73 -6.36
N LEU A 74 -16.48 -22.96 -5.08
CA LEU A 74 -17.41 -23.54 -4.12
C LEU A 74 -18.42 -22.50 -3.58
N PRO A 75 -19.67 -22.91 -3.28
CA PRO A 75 -20.58 -22.11 -2.45
C PRO A 75 -19.97 -21.81 -1.08
N LEU A 76 -20.41 -20.72 -0.44
CA LEU A 76 -19.84 -20.25 0.82
C LEU A 76 -19.71 -21.35 1.89
N MET A 77 -20.77 -22.12 2.13
CA MET A 77 -20.75 -23.15 3.18
C MET A 77 -19.76 -24.27 2.86
N ASP A 78 -19.67 -24.70 1.60
CA ASP A 78 -18.74 -25.73 1.16
C ASP A 78 -17.29 -25.20 1.20
N TRP A 79 -17.08 -23.93 0.84
CA TRP A 79 -15.80 -23.26 0.95
C TRP A 79 -15.31 -23.19 2.41
N LEU A 80 -16.19 -22.85 3.35
CA LEU A 80 -15.85 -22.82 4.79
C LEU A 80 -15.43 -24.21 5.31
N GLN A 81 -16.07 -25.29 4.83
CA GLN A 81 -15.65 -26.66 5.19
C GLN A 81 -14.25 -27.01 4.66
N VAL A 82 -13.77 -26.34 3.62
CA VAL A 82 -12.39 -26.48 3.11
C VAL A 82 -11.41 -25.58 3.89
N ILE A 83 -11.80 -24.35 4.20
CA ILE A 83 -10.92 -23.35 4.82
C ILE A 83 -10.68 -23.61 6.30
N PHE A 84 -11.71 -23.90 7.09
CA PHE A 84 -11.56 -24.04 8.55
C PHE A 84 -10.54 -25.12 8.96
N PRO A 85 -10.49 -26.31 8.33
CA PRO A 85 -9.44 -27.30 8.65
C PRO A 85 -8.02 -26.87 8.29
N ILE A 86 -7.86 -25.94 7.33
CA ILE A 86 -6.55 -25.36 6.97
C ILE A 86 -6.16 -24.30 7.99
N GLU A 87 -7.10 -23.43 8.37
CA GLU A 87 -6.90 -22.41 9.40
C GLU A 87 -6.55 -23.02 10.76
N ASP A 88 -7.17 -24.13 11.14
CA ASP A 88 -6.88 -24.87 12.38
C ASP A 88 -5.41 -25.35 12.47
N ARG A 89 -4.70 -25.41 11.35
CA ARG A 89 -3.28 -25.80 11.25
C ARG A 89 -2.34 -24.61 11.11
N LEU A 90 -2.84 -23.37 11.15
CA LEU A 90 -1.97 -22.20 11.16
C LEU A 90 -1.19 -22.16 12.47
N THR A 91 0.07 -21.77 12.37
CA THR A 91 0.94 -21.48 13.50
C THR A 91 1.25 -20.00 13.53
N ASP A 92 1.67 -19.48 14.68
CA ASP A 92 2.05 -18.05 14.82
C ASP A 92 3.10 -17.63 13.79
N GLU A 93 4.07 -18.51 13.49
CA GLU A 93 5.08 -18.28 12.47
C GLU A 93 4.46 -18.16 11.05
N ARG A 94 3.49 -19.01 10.72
CA ARG A 94 2.79 -18.93 9.43
C ARG A 94 1.95 -17.67 9.34
N VAL A 95 1.29 -17.28 10.43
CA VAL A 95 0.53 -16.02 10.49
C VAL A 95 1.46 -14.83 10.30
N TYR A 96 2.62 -14.81 10.95
CA TYR A 96 3.62 -13.75 10.78
C TYR A 96 4.06 -13.63 9.32
N TRP A 97 4.54 -14.71 8.71
CA TRP A 97 5.01 -14.66 7.32
C TRP A 97 3.89 -14.41 6.31
N GLY A 98 2.69 -14.95 6.56
CA GLY A 98 1.51 -14.66 5.74
C GLY A 98 1.09 -13.19 5.83
N SER A 99 1.27 -12.56 7.00
CA SER A 99 1.03 -11.12 7.19
C SER A 99 2.07 -10.29 6.45
N MET A 100 3.36 -10.63 6.57
CA MET A 100 4.46 -9.92 5.90
C MET A 100 4.39 -10.00 4.37
N LEU A 101 3.86 -11.10 3.82
CA LEU A 101 3.60 -11.23 2.38
C LEU A 101 2.49 -10.29 1.88
N SER A 102 1.60 -9.86 2.78
CA SER A 102 0.36 -9.15 2.45
C SER A 102 0.40 -7.66 2.75
N ILE A 103 1.55 -7.14 3.20
CA ILE A 103 1.81 -5.71 3.43
C ILE A 103 2.87 -5.17 2.47
#